data_AF-A0A1X6N6I7-F1
#
_entry.id   AF-A0A1X6N6I7-F1
#
_cell.length_a   1.000
_cell.length_b   1.000
_cell.length_c   1.000
_cell.angle_alpha   90.00
_cell.angle_beta   90.00
_cell.angle_gamma   90.00
#
_symmetry.space_group_name_H-M   'P 1'
#
loop_
_entity.id
_entity.type
_entity.pdbx_description
1 polymer ?
#
loop_
_entity_poly.entity_id
_entity_poly.type
_entity_poly.pdbx_seq_one_letter_code
_entity_poly.pdbx_strand_id
1 'polypeptide(L)'
;MEFTSLTDGASLKRPLHAVDDSGSADRSPTRIKHSKNNYNGGLAEASLAEELLQRARDRRRGTQERREGDKPADKPKAPRLPKRQCALLIGFCGAGYNGMQIQPDPKLRTIEGVLFNALVKVGAVSQDNADDPIKVNLGRAARTDAGVHAAGNVVSMKLITAIPGVADLISRVNEELPPEIRLWNVLRVQNSFNARTTCDSRKYTYFFPSYLMIPPKPGSGLFQTAQQSDGNELKHTFWNNPAPEATWQDDLRRKRQYRMPPEQVEALRAASRKFEGSHNFHNFTVGRDFGDRSCMRHIKSVEIADPVVYGGTEWVSVLFHGQSFMLHQRKMMSALVLACRTGSPPQTIEEMYGPRTIFIPKMPALGLLLEYPIFDTYTRRIASVNENLQPSDPEYRQPIDFEVHREAIDRFKQEHIYSRMRSIEDTEGVFDAWVRFIDSYSGNDLLYLNPKGVIPAAAVIKKGERRDNPFREKRRFDATSFSHNATDEVKLDEDEEDEVDEVDKSKLIDMEG
;
A
#
# COMPACT_ATOMS: atom_id res chain seq x y z
N MET A 1 -18.58 36.85 -53.97
CA MET A 1 -18.08 38.09 -53.34
C MET A 1 -17.03 37.65 -52.33
N GLU A 2 -15.78 37.41 -52.75
CA GLU A 2 -14.69 38.41 -52.87
C GLU A 2 -14.44 39.15 -51.55
N PHE A 3 -13.41 38.77 -50.79
CA PHE A 3 -11.99 39.23 -50.81
C PHE A 3 -11.77 40.45 -49.89
N THR A 4 -10.92 40.32 -48.86
CA THR A 4 -9.63 41.03 -48.71
C THR A 4 -9.01 40.91 -47.30
N SER A 5 -7.68 40.90 -47.31
CA SER A 5 -6.68 40.84 -46.24
C SER A 5 -6.19 42.23 -45.79
N LEU A 6 -5.45 42.28 -44.66
CA LEU A 6 -4.30 43.15 -44.25
C LEU A 6 -4.42 43.47 -42.74
N THR A 7 -3.60 42.92 -41.82
CA THR A 7 -2.22 43.24 -41.37
C THR A 7 -1.99 44.62 -40.74
N ASP A 8 -1.56 44.61 -39.46
CA ASP A 8 -0.49 45.38 -38.82
C ASP A 8 -0.40 44.89 -37.35
N GLY A 9 0.72 44.71 -36.64
CA GLY A 9 2.08 45.20 -36.80
C GLY A 9 2.51 45.95 -35.52
N ALA A 10 3.10 45.28 -34.51
CA ALA A 10 3.82 45.97 -33.43
C ALA A 10 4.88 45.09 -32.76
N SER A 11 6.13 45.52 -32.90
CA SER A 11 7.36 45.00 -32.31
C SER A 11 7.81 45.96 -31.21
N LEU A 12 8.36 45.46 -30.09
CA LEU A 12 9.23 46.25 -29.22
C LEU A 12 10.26 45.37 -28.48
N LYS A 13 11.52 45.71 -28.75
CA LYS A 13 12.79 45.11 -28.33
C LYS A 13 13.03 45.31 -26.81
N ARG A 14 13.72 44.36 -26.17
CA ARG A 14 14.43 44.57 -24.90
C ARG A 14 15.93 44.80 -25.16
N PRO A 15 16.60 45.75 -24.49
CA PRO A 15 18.01 46.02 -24.70
C PRO A 15 18.92 45.15 -23.82
N LEU A 16 20.09 44.85 -24.39
CA LEU A 16 21.31 44.39 -23.75
C LEU A 16 21.98 45.55 -23.00
N HIS A 17 22.56 45.29 -21.83
CA HIS A 17 23.58 46.17 -21.23
C HIS A 17 24.92 45.42 -21.12
N ALA A 18 25.93 46.01 -21.76
CA ALA A 18 27.37 45.77 -21.60
C ALA A 18 27.79 46.09 -20.14
N VAL A 19 28.61 45.31 -19.45
CA VAL A 19 30.07 45.10 -19.58
C VAL A 19 30.85 46.40 -19.73
N ASP A 20 31.52 46.80 -18.65
CA ASP A 20 32.86 47.37 -18.76
C ASP A 20 33.74 46.89 -17.60
N ASP A 21 35.00 46.71 -17.97
CA ASP A 21 36.07 45.94 -17.37
C ASP A 21 36.98 46.82 -16.50
N SER A 22 37.63 46.23 -15.49
CA SER A 22 39.06 46.46 -15.19
C SER A 22 39.46 45.90 -13.81
N GLY A 23 40.57 45.17 -13.80
CA GLY A 23 41.45 45.10 -12.64
C GLY A 23 41.89 43.71 -12.23
N SER A 24 42.90 43.18 -12.91
CA SER A 24 43.65 41.97 -12.56
C SER A 24 44.47 42.13 -11.27
N ALA A 25 44.57 41.06 -10.47
CA ALA A 25 45.80 40.71 -9.74
C ALA A 25 45.77 39.23 -9.29
N ASP A 26 46.94 38.62 -9.43
CA ASP A 26 47.26 37.20 -9.41
C ASP A 26 47.53 36.65 -7.99
N ARG A 27 47.24 35.34 -7.83
CA ARG A 27 47.79 34.32 -6.90
C ARG A 27 48.15 34.67 -5.44
N SER A 28 47.51 33.94 -4.51
CA SER A 28 48.12 32.80 -3.76
C SER A 28 47.22 32.35 -2.59
N PRO A 29 47.11 31.04 -2.27
CA PRO A 29 46.21 30.57 -1.21
C PRO A 29 46.91 30.55 0.16
N THR A 30 46.40 31.35 1.09
CA THR A 30 46.79 31.36 2.50
C THR A 30 46.26 30.13 3.23
N ARG A 31 47.19 29.38 3.79
CA ARG A 31 47.03 28.19 4.63
C ARG A 31 46.30 28.53 5.94
N ILE A 32 45.03 28.16 6.08
CA ILE A 32 44.30 28.21 7.35
C ILE A 32 44.36 26.83 8.02
N LYS A 33 44.94 26.80 9.21
CA LYS A 33 45.15 25.63 10.08
C LYS A 33 43.80 25.08 10.55
N HIS A 34 43.52 23.81 10.27
CA HIS A 34 42.44 23.07 10.93
C HIS A 34 42.87 22.64 12.33
N SER A 35 42.09 23.08 13.32
CA SER A 35 42.07 22.57 14.69
C SER A 35 41.63 21.10 14.67
N LYS A 36 42.41 20.24 15.33
CA LYS A 36 42.09 18.83 15.53
C LYS A 36 40.99 18.71 16.59
N ASN A 37 39.78 18.34 16.18
CA ASN A 37 38.81 17.68 17.07
C ASN A 37 38.66 16.22 16.63
N ASN A 38 38.92 15.32 17.56
CA ASN A 38 38.84 13.87 17.43
C ASN A 38 37.44 13.41 17.01
N TYR A 39 37.35 12.74 15.85
CA TYR A 39 36.23 11.86 15.50
C TYR A 39 36.78 10.44 15.28
N ASN A 40 36.75 9.62 16.33
CA ASN A 40 36.97 8.17 16.27
C ASN A 40 35.66 7.48 15.84
N GLY A 41 35.27 7.64 14.56
CA GLY A 41 34.06 7.00 14.00
C GLY A 41 34.30 6.16 12.75
N GLY A 42 35.37 6.42 11.99
CA GLY A 42 35.55 5.82 10.66
C GLY A 42 36.07 4.38 10.61
N LEU A 43 36.63 3.86 11.70
CA LEU A 43 37.20 2.49 11.72
C LEU A 43 36.14 1.41 12.00
N ALA A 44 35.04 1.75 12.68
CA ALA A 44 33.98 0.79 13.00
C ALA A 44 33.03 0.55 11.82
N GLU A 45 32.72 1.58 11.02
CA GLU A 45 31.84 1.44 9.84
C GLU A 45 32.52 0.69 8.68
N ALA A 46 33.83 0.91 8.46
CA ALA A 46 34.59 0.17 7.47
C ALA A 46 34.72 -1.32 7.86
N SER A 47 34.94 -1.61 9.14
CA SER A 47 34.98 -2.96 9.70
C SER A 47 33.64 -3.68 9.54
N LEU A 48 32.51 -3.01 9.79
CA LEU A 48 31.18 -3.60 9.64
C LEU A 48 30.83 -3.86 8.16
N ALA A 49 31.23 -2.97 7.26
CA ALA A 49 31.03 -3.15 5.81
C ALA A 49 31.87 -4.33 5.27
N GLU A 50 33.13 -4.47 5.73
CA GLU A 50 33.98 -5.63 5.40
C GLU A 50 33.42 -6.92 5.99
N GLU A 51 32.90 -6.90 7.22
CA GLU A 51 32.31 -8.07 7.86
C GLU A 51 30.99 -8.50 7.17
N LEU A 52 30.18 -7.55 6.71
CA LEU A 52 28.96 -7.81 5.93
C LEU A 52 29.27 -8.31 4.52
N LEU A 53 30.32 -7.80 3.87
CA LEU A 53 30.81 -8.29 2.58
C LEU A 53 31.42 -9.69 2.70
N GLN A 54 32.14 -9.97 3.79
CA GLN A 54 32.68 -11.29 4.09
C GLN A 54 31.56 -12.28 4.37
N ARG A 55 30.57 -11.92 5.20
CA ARG A 55 29.35 -12.73 5.41
C ARG A 55 28.54 -12.94 4.12
N ALA A 56 28.51 -11.97 3.21
CA ALA A 56 27.88 -12.12 1.89
C ALA A 56 28.68 -13.03 0.95
N ARG A 57 30.02 -13.03 1.03
CA ARG A 57 30.90 -13.96 0.31
C ARG A 57 30.80 -15.38 0.86
N ASP A 58 30.72 -15.53 2.18
CA ASP A 58 30.56 -16.82 2.86
C ASP A 58 29.16 -17.41 2.62
N ARG A 59 28.11 -16.57 2.54
CA ARG A 59 26.76 -17.01 2.13
C ARG A 59 26.66 -17.38 0.64
N ARG A 60 27.43 -16.74 -0.24
CA ARG A 60 27.56 -17.16 -1.66
C ARG A 60 28.35 -18.46 -1.83
N ARG A 61 29.17 -18.82 -0.83
CA ARG A 61 29.92 -20.08 -0.74
C ARG A 61 29.17 -21.12 0.12
N GLY A 62 27.85 -21.17 0.02
CA GLY A 62 27.02 -22.20 0.65
C GLY A 62 27.07 -23.56 -0.08
N THR A 63 28.25 -24.10 -0.36
CA THR A 63 28.42 -25.56 -0.41
C THR A 63 28.80 -25.97 1.00
N GLN A 64 27.82 -26.43 1.76
CA GLN A 64 28.01 -27.05 3.07
C GLN A 64 29.13 -28.10 2.94
N GLU A 65 30.29 -27.87 3.58
CA GLU A 65 31.29 -28.92 3.79
C GLU A 65 30.62 -30.00 4.63
N ARG A 66 30.18 -31.07 3.96
CA ARG A 66 29.71 -32.28 4.62
C ARG A 66 30.87 -32.86 5.41
N ARG A 67 30.65 -33.14 6.70
CA ARG A 67 31.57 -33.97 7.49
C ARG A 67 31.84 -35.26 6.73
N GLU A 68 33.10 -35.62 6.54
CA GLU A 68 33.53 -36.89 5.96
C GLU A 68 32.95 -38.03 6.80
N GLY A 69 31.90 -38.67 6.29
CA GLY A 69 31.25 -39.79 6.98
C GLY A 69 29.79 -40.04 6.58
N ASP A 70 29.09 -39.02 6.07
CA ASP A 70 27.65 -39.16 5.75
C ASP A 70 27.41 -38.98 4.24
N LYS A 71 27.79 -40.01 3.47
CA LYS A 71 27.35 -40.16 2.07
C LYS A 71 26.03 -40.94 2.09
N PRO A 72 24.85 -40.29 1.94
CA PRO A 72 23.67 -41.03 1.55
C PRO A 72 23.95 -41.64 0.17
N ALA A 73 23.59 -42.90 0.01
CA ALA A 73 23.75 -43.66 -1.23
C ALA A 73 23.34 -42.83 -2.46
N ASP A 74 24.09 -43.02 -3.55
CA ASP A 74 24.04 -42.30 -4.82
C ASP A 74 22.64 -42.39 -5.46
N LYS A 75 21.71 -41.55 -5.02
CA LYS A 75 20.43 -41.37 -5.72
C LYS A 75 20.73 -40.62 -7.01
N PRO A 76 20.32 -41.13 -8.18
CA PRO A 76 20.55 -40.45 -9.44
C PRO A 76 19.95 -39.04 -9.38
N LYS A 77 20.78 -38.02 -9.57
CA LYS A 77 20.33 -36.63 -9.63
C LYS A 77 19.40 -36.49 -10.84
N ALA A 78 18.19 -36.02 -10.60
CA ALA A 78 17.23 -35.76 -11.67
C ALA A 78 17.84 -34.85 -12.75
N PRO A 79 17.44 -34.98 -14.02
CA PRO A 79 17.95 -34.14 -15.10
C PRO A 79 17.78 -32.66 -14.78
N ARG A 80 18.84 -31.86 -14.97
CA ARG A 80 18.79 -30.41 -14.75
C ARG A 80 18.06 -29.74 -15.91
N LEU A 81 16.81 -29.36 -15.67
CA LEU A 81 15.99 -28.62 -16.64
C LEU A 81 16.38 -27.12 -16.66
N PRO A 82 16.30 -26.47 -17.84
CA PRO A 82 16.65 -25.06 -17.97
C PRO A 82 15.68 -24.17 -17.19
N LYS A 83 16.23 -23.21 -16.45
CA LYS A 83 15.46 -22.18 -15.73
C LYS A 83 15.43 -20.87 -16.51
N ARG A 84 14.32 -20.14 -16.41
CA ARG A 84 14.11 -18.83 -17.03
C ARG A 84 13.57 -17.86 -15.99
N GLN A 85 13.99 -16.60 -16.08
CA GLN A 85 13.40 -15.55 -15.24
C GLN A 85 11.98 -15.31 -15.73
N CYS A 86 11.02 -15.38 -14.82
CA CYS A 86 9.60 -15.26 -15.09
C CYS A 86 8.96 -14.18 -14.20
N ALA A 87 7.91 -13.57 -14.72
CA ALA A 87 6.93 -12.80 -13.96
C ALA A 87 5.65 -13.64 -13.83
N LEU A 88 5.19 -13.86 -12.60
CA LEU A 88 3.97 -14.57 -12.27
C LEU A 88 2.93 -13.53 -11.88
N LEU A 89 1.85 -13.45 -12.64
CA LEU A 89 0.71 -12.59 -12.33
C LEU A 89 -0.22 -13.40 -11.44
N ILE A 90 -0.47 -12.93 -10.23
CA ILE A 90 -1.26 -13.65 -9.22
C ILE A 90 -2.37 -12.78 -8.66
N GLY A 91 -3.44 -13.40 -8.18
CA GLY A 91 -4.48 -12.77 -7.37
C GLY A 91 -4.74 -13.61 -6.13
N PHE A 92 -5.14 -12.99 -5.02
CA PHE A 92 -5.42 -13.68 -3.78
C PHE A 92 -6.38 -12.93 -2.86
N CYS A 93 -7.18 -13.68 -2.11
CA CYS A 93 -7.84 -13.19 -0.91
C CYS A 93 -6.91 -13.41 0.29
N GLY A 94 -6.52 -12.35 0.99
CA GLY A 94 -5.54 -12.43 2.07
C GLY A 94 -6.09 -13.01 3.37
N ALA A 95 -7.40 -13.16 3.53
CA ALA A 95 -8.01 -13.62 4.77
C ALA A 95 -7.42 -14.97 5.22
N GLY A 96 -6.94 -15.04 6.47
CA GLY A 96 -6.28 -16.25 7.00
C GLY A 96 -4.80 -16.41 6.60
N TYR A 97 -4.19 -15.39 5.98
CA TYR A 97 -2.77 -15.36 5.65
C TYR A 97 -2.05 -14.22 6.39
N ASN A 98 -0.79 -14.47 6.75
CA ASN A 98 0.09 -13.54 7.46
C ASN A 98 0.86 -12.64 6.47
N GLY A 99 0.16 -12.20 5.43
CA GLY A 99 0.64 -11.30 4.39
C GLY A 99 1.25 -12.02 3.19
N MET A 100 1.81 -11.22 2.27
CA MET A 100 2.40 -11.72 1.04
C MET A 100 3.68 -12.52 1.30
N GLN A 101 4.59 -11.95 2.09
CA GLN A 101 5.99 -12.41 2.18
C GLN A 101 6.16 -13.62 3.10
N ILE A 102 6.97 -14.59 2.70
CA ILE A 102 7.41 -15.70 3.58
C ILE A 102 8.08 -15.14 4.83
N GLN A 103 7.63 -15.63 5.99
CA GLN A 103 8.18 -15.26 7.30
C GLN A 103 9.11 -16.36 7.85
N PRO A 104 10.01 -16.04 8.80
CA PRO A 104 10.94 -17.02 9.39
C PRO A 104 10.24 -18.16 10.14
N ASP A 105 9.07 -17.90 10.74
CA ASP A 105 8.28 -18.94 11.38
C ASP A 105 7.52 -19.74 10.29
N PRO A 106 7.86 -21.03 10.09
CA PRO A 106 7.24 -21.87 9.06
C PRO A 106 5.77 -22.19 9.33
N LYS A 107 5.27 -21.95 10.55
CA LYS A 107 3.85 -22.14 10.90
C LYS A 107 2.96 -21.03 10.33
N LEU A 108 3.53 -19.86 10.06
CA LEU A 108 2.79 -18.73 9.52
C LEU A 108 2.50 -18.96 8.03
N ARG A 109 1.23 -19.17 7.72
CA ARG A 109 0.76 -19.32 6.34
C ARG A 109 0.84 -17.96 5.63
N THR A 110 1.57 -17.89 4.52
CA THR A 110 1.73 -16.67 3.70
C THR A 110 1.42 -16.98 2.24
N ILE A 111 1.09 -15.95 1.45
CA ILE A 111 0.75 -16.14 0.03
C ILE A 111 1.95 -16.71 -0.75
N GLU A 112 3.14 -16.14 -0.57
CA GLU A 112 4.36 -16.65 -1.20
C GLU A 112 4.67 -18.08 -0.77
N GLY A 113 4.47 -18.44 0.50
CA GLY A 113 4.72 -19.80 0.97
C GLY A 113 3.82 -20.81 0.26
N VAL A 114 2.53 -20.51 0.12
CA VAL A 114 1.58 -21.38 -0.60
C VAL A 114 1.90 -21.46 -2.08
N LEU A 115 2.16 -20.32 -2.74
CA LEU A 115 2.55 -20.27 -4.15
C LEU A 115 3.84 -21.04 -4.42
N PHE A 116 4.86 -20.84 -3.59
CA PHE A 116 6.15 -21.49 -3.73
C PHE A 116 6.05 -23.00 -3.58
N ASN A 117 5.29 -23.47 -2.57
CA ASN A 117 5.04 -24.90 -2.37
C ASN A 117 4.29 -25.53 -3.54
N ALA A 118 3.29 -24.84 -4.11
CA ALA A 118 2.60 -25.30 -5.32
C ALA A 118 3.56 -25.42 -6.52
N LEU A 119 4.43 -24.42 -6.73
CA LEU A 119 5.44 -24.45 -7.80
C LEU A 119 6.47 -25.56 -7.62
N VAL A 120 6.86 -25.88 -6.38
CA VAL A 120 7.73 -27.04 -6.08
C VAL A 120 7.03 -28.35 -6.43
N LYS A 121 5.78 -28.55 -6.00
CA LYS A 121 5.01 -29.78 -6.27
C LYS A 121 4.81 -30.05 -7.76
N VAL A 122 4.56 -29.00 -8.55
CA VAL A 122 4.42 -29.11 -10.01
C VAL A 122 5.75 -29.34 -10.72
N GLY A 123 6.89 -29.10 -10.05
CA GLY A 123 8.23 -29.22 -10.63
C GLY A 123 8.72 -27.95 -11.35
N ALA A 124 8.02 -26.82 -11.19
CA ALA A 124 8.44 -25.52 -11.71
C ALA A 124 9.63 -24.96 -10.92
N VAL A 125 9.74 -25.34 -9.63
CA VAL A 125 10.93 -25.16 -8.81
C VAL A 125 11.55 -26.53 -8.56
N SER A 126 12.83 -26.70 -8.92
CA SER A 126 13.55 -27.96 -8.71
C SER A 126 13.72 -28.27 -7.22
N GLN A 127 13.74 -29.55 -6.86
CA GLN A 127 13.93 -29.99 -5.47
C GLN A 127 15.20 -29.42 -4.80
N ASP A 128 16.30 -29.25 -5.57
CA ASP A 128 17.55 -28.61 -5.10
C ASP A 128 17.40 -27.14 -4.67
N ASN A 129 16.25 -26.51 -4.98
CA ASN A 129 15.95 -25.12 -4.63
C ASN A 129 14.66 -24.98 -3.82
N ALA A 130 14.03 -26.08 -3.44
CA ALA A 130 12.74 -26.08 -2.73
C ALA A 130 12.85 -25.64 -1.26
N ASP A 131 14.06 -25.53 -0.72
CA ASP A 131 14.33 -25.17 0.67
C ASP A 131 14.54 -23.66 0.89
N ASP A 132 14.89 -22.91 -0.17
CA ASP A 132 15.21 -21.49 -0.04
C ASP A 132 14.76 -20.69 -1.30
N PRO A 133 13.73 -19.84 -1.18
CA PRO A 133 13.27 -18.97 -2.26
C PRO A 133 14.33 -18.01 -2.81
N ILE A 134 15.40 -17.70 -2.05
CA ILE A 134 16.52 -16.88 -2.53
C ILE A 134 17.24 -17.59 -3.68
N LYS A 135 17.31 -18.93 -3.68
CA LYS A 135 17.99 -19.72 -4.73
C LYS A 135 17.33 -19.57 -6.11
N VAL A 136 16.06 -19.16 -6.15
CA VAL A 136 15.33 -18.86 -7.39
C VAL A 136 15.10 -17.37 -7.60
N ASN A 137 15.76 -16.50 -6.83
CA ASN A 137 15.67 -15.05 -6.95
C ASN A 137 14.22 -14.53 -6.85
N LEU A 138 13.46 -15.03 -5.86
CA LEU A 138 12.09 -14.59 -5.63
C LEU A 138 12.06 -13.10 -5.23
N GLY A 139 11.32 -12.31 -6.00
CA GLY A 139 10.98 -10.91 -5.72
C GLY A 139 9.49 -10.67 -5.92
N ARG A 140 8.95 -9.59 -5.35
CA ARG A 140 7.52 -9.23 -5.41
C ARG A 140 7.32 -7.74 -5.67
N ALA A 141 6.30 -7.39 -6.44
CA ALA A 141 6.01 -6.00 -6.80
C ALA A 141 5.41 -5.20 -5.63
N ALA A 142 4.53 -5.82 -4.86
CA ALA A 142 3.93 -5.26 -3.66
C ALA A 142 3.98 -6.27 -2.52
N ARG A 143 4.38 -5.79 -1.33
CA ARG A 143 4.19 -6.50 -0.07
C ARG A 143 2.82 -6.08 0.45
N THR A 144 1.94 -7.04 0.68
CA THR A 144 0.66 -6.78 1.35
C THR A 144 0.79 -7.22 2.81
N ASP A 145 0.24 -6.40 3.71
CA ASP A 145 0.16 -6.73 5.14
C ASP A 145 -0.71 -7.98 5.34
N ALA A 146 -0.71 -8.50 6.57
CA ALA A 146 -1.59 -9.60 6.95
C ALA A 146 -3.01 -9.33 6.47
N GLY A 147 -3.63 -10.37 5.93
CA GLY A 147 -4.94 -10.42 5.28
C GLY A 147 -5.44 -9.31 4.36
N VAL A 148 -4.57 -8.41 3.91
CA VAL A 148 -4.84 -7.51 2.77
C VAL A 148 -4.94 -8.34 1.48
N HIS A 149 -5.88 -7.97 0.61
CA HIS A 149 -6.20 -8.71 -0.62
C HIS A 149 -5.46 -8.14 -1.83
N ALA A 150 -5.32 -8.95 -2.90
CA ALA A 150 -4.85 -8.49 -4.19
C ALA A 150 -5.65 -9.11 -5.34
N ALA A 151 -6.24 -8.29 -6.19
CA ALA A 151 -6.80 -8.74 -7.47
C ALA A 151 -5.66 -9.15 -8.43
N GLY A 152 -4.57 -8.40 -8.37
CA GLY A 152 -3.34 -8.60 -9.13
C GLY A 152 -2.11 -8.23 -8.31
N ASN A 153 -1.11 -9.09 -8.31
CA ASN A 153 0.25 -8.83 -7.86
C ASN A 153 1.22 -9.54 -8.80
N VAL A 154 2.49 -9.16 -8.78
CA VAL A 154 3.53 -9.79 -9.59
C VAL A 154 4.66 -10.31 -8.73
N VAL A 155 4.97 -11.59 -8.91
CA VAL A 155 6.17 -12.24 -8.36
C VAL A 155 7.16 -12.47 -9.49
N SER A 156 8.42 -12.11 -9.30
CA SER A 156 9.50 -12.45 -10.23
C SER A 156 10.37 -13.56 -9.65
N MET A 157 10.61 -14.64 -10.39
CA MET A 157 11.51 -15.72 -9.96
C MET A 157 11.98 -16.57 -11.15
N LYS A 158 13.03 -17.37 -10.94
CA LYS A 158 13.53 -18.34 -11.91
C LYS A 158 12.74 -19.64 -11.85
N LEU A 159 12.07 -20.00 -12.95
CA LEU A 159 11.27 -21.21 -13.06
C LEU A 159 11.75 -22.15 -14.17
N ILE A 160 11.48 -23.44 -14.01
CA ILE A 160 11.44 -24.40 -15.10
C ILE A 160 10.09 -24.24 -15.79
N THR A 161 10.09 -23.75 -17.03
CA THR A 161 8.85 -23.45 -17.76
C THR A 161 8.39 -24.59 -18.67
N ALA A 162 9.29 -25.51 -19.01
CA ALA A 162 9.01 -26.70 -19.81
C ALA A 162 9.23 -27.94 -18.94
N ILE A 163 8.16 -28.40 -18.29
CA ILE A 163 8.18 -29.52 -17.35
C ILE A 163 7.64 -30.76 -18.09
N PRO A 164 8.38 -31.88 -18.17
CA PRO A 164 7.89 -33.09 -18.80
C PRO A 164 6.55 -33.55 -18.19
N GLY A 165 5.56 -33.80 -19.03
CA GLY A 165 4.21 -34.23 -18.61
C GLY A 165 3.27 -33.10 -18.16
N VAL A 166 3.70 -31.83 -18.18
CA VAL A 166 2.87 -30.68 -17.87
C VAL A 166 2.72 -29.81 -19.12
N ALA A 167 1.58 -29.94 -19.80
CA ALA A 167 1.29 -29.17 -21.01
C ALA A 167 0.87 -27.72 -20.70
N ASP A 168 0.07 -27.52 -19.65
CA ASP A 168 -0.38 -26.22 -19.18
C ASP A 168 0.10 -25.99 -17.74
N LEU A 169 1.17 -25.20 -17.60
CA LEU A 169 1.75 -24.86 -16.31
C LEU A 169 0.79 -24.07 -15.43
N ILE A 170 -0.02 -23.17 -16.01
CA ILE A 170 -0.89 -22.28 -15.24
C ILE A 170 -2.02 -23.10 -14.63
N SER A 171 -2.71 -23.91 -15.42
CA SER A 171 -3.77 -24.80 -14.93
C SER A 171 -3.25 -25.77 -13.89
N ARG A 172 -2.09 -26.42 -14.16
CA ARG A 172 -1.49 -27.38 -13.23
C ARG A 172 -1.09 -26.76 -11.89
N VAL A 173 -0.60 -25.52 -11.88
CA VAL A 173 -0.30 -24.81 -10.62
C VAL A 173 -1.60 -24.42 -9.90
N ASN A 174 -2.62 -23.95 -10.60
CA ASN A 174 -3.91 -23.61 -10.00
C ASN A 174 -4.62 -24.82 -9.37
N GLU A 175 -4.39 -26.04 -9.86
CA GLU A 175 -4.86 -27.28 -9.21
C GLU A 175 -4.22 -27.55 -7.83
N GLU A 176 -2.99 -27.06 -7.61
CA GLU A 176 -2.30 -27.15 -6.31
C GLU A 176 -2.59 -25.96 -5.39
N LEU A 177 -3.12 -24.87 -5.95
CA LEU A 177 -3.46 -23.66 -5.21
C LEU A 177 -4.87 -23.76 -4.64
N PRO A 178 -5.09 -23.25 -3.41
CA PRO A 178 -6.44 -23.16 -2.86
C PRO A 178 -7.27 -22.14 -3.68
N PRO A 179 -8.61 -22.21 -3.66
CA PRO A 179 -9.45 -21.41 -4.54
C PRO A 179 -9.27 -19.90 -4.39
N GLU A 180 -8.90 -19.47 -3.19
CA GLU A 180 -8.63 -18.08 -2.85
C GLU A 180 -7.26 -17.54 -3.31
N ILE A 181 -6.44 -18.34 -4.00
CA ILE A 181 -5.21 -17.90 -4.66
C ILE A 181 -5.24 -18.36 -6.12
N ARG A 182 -4.96 -17.44 -7.05
CA ARG A 182 -4.96 -17.72 -8.49
C ARG A 182 -3.68 -17.24 -9.14
N LEU A 183 -3.13 -18.09 -9.99
CA LEU A 183 -2.12 -17.74 -10.97
C LEU A 183 -2.81 -17.38 -12.28
N TRP A 184 -2.75 -16.11 -12.66
CA TRP A 184 -3.31 -15.60 -13.90
C TRP A 184 -2.43 -15.94 -15.09
N ASN A 185 -1.12 -15.78 -14.93
CA ASN A 185 -0.16 -15.99 -16.01
C ASN A 185 1.27 -16.22 -15.52
N VAL A 186 2.09 -16.84 -16.39
CA VAL A 186 3.54 -16.96 -16.24
C VAL A 186 4.22 -16.46 -17.50
N LEU A 187 4.86 -15.30 -17.40
CA LEU A 187 5.53 -14.65 -18.53
C LEU A 187 7.04 -14.80 -18.40
N ARG A 188 7.71 -15.27 -19.46
CA ARG A 188 9.18 -15.17 -19.54
C ARG A 188 9.57 -13.71 -19.70
N VAL A 189 10.50 -13.24 -18.87
CA VAL A 189 10.97 -11.85 -18.85
C VAL A 189 12.48 -11.78 -19.10
N GLN A 190 13.03 -10.57 -19.16
CA GLN A 190 14.49 -10.37 -19.21
C GLN A 190 15.14 -10.90 -17.93
N ASN A 191 16.36 -11.44 -18.02
CA ASN A 191 17.06 -12.04 -16.86
C ASN A 191 17.29 -11.06 -15.70
N SER A 192 17.35 -9.75 -15.99
CA SER A 192 17.52 -8.68 -15.01
C SER A 192 16.20 -8.19 -14.39
N PHE A 193 15.05 -8.70 -14.85
CA PHE A 193 13.75 -8.26 -14.35
C PHE A 193 13.58 -8.62 -12.88
N ASN A 194 13.15 -7.65 -12.07
CA ASN A 194 12.76 -7.85 -10.68
C ASN A 194 11.45 -7.11 -10.45
N ALA A 195 10.43 -7.82 -9.98
CA ALA A 195 9.09 -7.29 -9.85
C ALA A 195 9.01 -6.04 -8.95
N ARG A 196 9.89 -5.91 -7.94
CA ARG A 196 9.93 -4.73 -7.07
C ARG A 196 10.54 -3.53 -7.77
N THR A 197 11.77 -3.67 -8.25
CA THR A 197 12.55 -2.53 -8.76
C THR A 197 12.15 -2.10 -10.17
N THR A 198 11.42 -2.95 -10.89
CA THR A 198 10.90 -2.64 -12.23
C THR A 198 9.47 -2.09 -12.19
N CYS A 199 8.79 -2.14 -11.05
CA CYS A 199 7.43 -1.60 -10.91
C CYS A 199 7.46 -0.06 -10.90
N ASP A 200 6.64 0.56 -11.75
CA ASP A 200 6.56 2.02 -11.89
C ASP A 200 5.52 2.65 -10.96
N SER A 201 4.39 1.96 -10.76
CA SER A 201 3.27 2.45 -9.94
C SER A 201 2.33 1.31 -9.55
N ARG A 202 1.44 1.56 -8.60
CA ARG A 202 0.42 0.59 -8.14
C ARG A 202 -0.94 1.25 -8.13
N LYS A 203 -1.96 0.45 -8.39
CA LYS A 203 -3.37 0.81 -8.15
C LYS A 203 -3.87 0.09 -6.91
N TYR A 204 -4.39 0.83 -5.94
CA TYR A 204 -5.06 0.29 -4.76
C TYR A 204 -6.50 0.78 -4.74
N THR A 205 -7.42 -0.12 -4.42
CA THR A 205 -8.80 0.22 -4.11
C THR A 205 -9.00 0.13 -2.61
N TYR A 206 -9.70 1.11 -2.05
CA TYR A 206 -10.27 1.01 -0.72
C TYR A 206 -11.80 0.94 -0.82
N PHE A 207 -12.37 -0.12 -0.25
CA PHE A 207 -13.80 -0.43 -0.32
C PHE A 207 -14.42 -0.34 1.08
N PHE A 208 -15.38 0.57 1.27
CA PHE A 208 -15.98 0.83 2.58
C PHE A 208 -17.49 1.10 2.51
N PRO A 209 -18.26 0.81 3.57
CA PRO A 209 -19.68 1.12 3.61
C PRO A 209 -19.95 2.64 3.57
N SER A 210 -20.92 3.07 2.78
CA SER A 210 -21.25 4.50 2.64
C SER A 210 -21.75 5.14 3.94
N TYR A 211 -22.24 4.34 4.89
CA TYR A 211 -22.68 4.81 6.20
C TYR A 211 -21.56 5.47 7.02
N LEU A 212 -20.29 5.27 6.68
CA LEU A 212 -19.17 5.96 7.32
C LEU A 212 -19.21 7.47 7.05
N MET A 213 -19.98 7.89 6.04
CA MET A 213 -20.18 9.28 5.68
C MET A 213 -21.27 9.96 6.53
N ILE A 214 -22.00 9.21 7.36
CA ILE A 214 -22.95 9.80 8.32
C ILE A 214 -22.17 10.59 9.37
N PRO A 215 -22.51 11.86 9.64
CA PRO A 215 -21.83 12.69 10.64
C PRO A 215 -21.75 12.06 12.03
N PRO A 216 -20.81 12.49 12.91
CA PRO A 216 -20.71 12.02 14.29
C PRO A 216 -22.05 12.04 15.02
N LYS A 217 -22.30 11.02 15.86
CA LYS A 217 -23.54 10.94 16.65
C LYS A 217 -23.66 12.18 17.55
N PRO A 218 -24.81 12.87 17.61
CA PRO A 218 -24.99 14.01 18.50
C PRO A 218 -24.61 13.68 19.94
N GLY A 219 -23.84 14.58 20.58
CA GLY A 219 -23.34 14.41 21.95
C GLY A 219 -22.04 13.60 22.08
N SER A 220 -21.58 12.93 21.03
CA SER A 220 -20.28 12.23 21.03
C SER A 220 -19.09 13.19 21.11
N GLY A 221 -17.90 12.70 21.45
CA GLY A 221 -16.69 13.51 21.59
C GLY A 221 -16.32 14.19 20.26
N LEU A 222 -16.30 13.42 19.17
CA LEU A 222 -16.00 13.97 17.85
C LEU A 222 -17.07 14.96 17.36
N PHE A 223 -18.35 14.74 17.71
CA PHE A 223 -19.42 15.70 17.40
C PHE A 223 -19.15 17.06 18.06
N GLN A 224 -18.76 17.06 19.34
CA GLN A 224 -18.41 18.29 20.06
C GLN A 224 -17.20 18.98 19.42
N THR A 225 -16.15 18.22 19.06
CA THR A 225 -14.98 18.75 18.33
C THR A 225 -15.37 19.43 17.03
N ALA A 226 -16.20 18.77 16.21
CA ALA A 226 -16.59 19.30 14.91
C ALA A 226 -17.52 20.52 15.01
N GLN A 227 -18.29 20.66 16.11
CA GLN A 227 -19.16 21.81 16.34
C GLN A 227 -18.48 23.05 16.90
N GLN A 228 -17.28 22.94 17.49
CA GLN A 228 -16.62 24.01 18.24
C GLN A 228 -16.22 25.27 17.44
N SER A 229 -16.67 25.45 16.19
CA SER A 229 -16.10 26.47 15.31
C SER A 229 -17.02 27.46 14.61
N ASP A 230 -18.34 27.32 14.45
CA ASP A 230 -19.16 28.40 13.82
C ASP A 230 -20.71 28.25 13.89
N GLY A 231 -21.27 27.78 15.01
CA GLY A 231 -22.73 27.87 15.28
C GLY A 231 -23.67 27.08 14.36
N ASN A 232 -23.17 26.50 13.26
CA ASN A 232 -23.92 25.59 12.40
C ASN A 232 -23.84 24.19 12.99
N GLU A 233 -24.96 23.74 13.53
CA GLU A 233 -25.13 22.41 14.07
C GLU A 233 -24.99 21.39 12.92
N LEU A 234 -24.13 20.37 13.07
CA LEU A 234 -24.02 19.20 12.18
C LEU A 234 -25.30 18.36 12.22
N LYS A 235 -26.42 18.94 11.78
CA LYS A 235 -27.71 18.27 11.69
C LYS A 235 -27.70 17.34 10.50
N HIS A 236 -28.11 16.11 10.75
CA HIS A 236 -28.25 15.11 9.71
C HIS A 236 -29.53 14.32 9.96
N THR A 237 -30.33 14.12 8.91
CA THR A 237 -31.63 13.46 9.00
C THR A 237 -31.54 12.03 9.54
N PHE A 238 -30.40 11.37 9.33
CA PHE A 238 -30.11 10.06 9.91
C PHE A 238 -30.23 10.05 11.45
N TRP A 239 -29.93 11.14 12.14
CA TRP A 239 -30.01 11.20 13.61
C TRP A 239 -31.37 11.68 14.12
N ASN A 240 -32.31 12.00 13.23
CA ASN A 240 -33.68 12.36 13.63
C ASN A 240 -34.41 11.12 14.17
N ASN A 241 -35.24 11.35 15.20
CA ASN A 241 -36.06 10.32 15.86
C ASN A 241 -35.28 9.03 16.18
N PRO A 242 -34.22 9.08 17.01
CA PRO A 242 -33.67 7.86 17.56
C PRO A 242 -34.75 7.20 18.43
N ALA A 243 -34.84 5.87 18.40
CA ALA A 243 -35.66 5.18 19.39
C ALA A 243 -35.13 5.58 20.80
N PRO A 244 -36.00 5.81 21.81
CA PRO A 244 -35.57 6.29 23.13
C PRO A 244 -34.48 5.45 23.80
N GLU A 245 -34.37 4.17 23.43
CA GLU A 245 -33.38 3.20 23.93
C GLU A 245 -32.57 2.54 22.80
N ALA A 246 -32.35 3.26 21.68
CA ALA A 246 -31.64 2.71 20.53
C ALA A 246 -30.25 2.20 20.93
N THR A 247 -30.03 0.89 20.77
CA THR A 247 -28.73 0.26 20.97
C THR A 247 -27.81 0.54 19.79
N TRP A 248 -26.51 0.28 19.94
CA TRP A 248 -25.58 0.37 18.82
C TRP A 248 -25.95 -0.61 17.68
N GLN A 249 -26.62 -1.73 17.99
CA GLN A 249 -27.08 -2.69 16.99
C GLN A 249 -28.27 -2.14 16.18
N ASP A 250 -29.15 -1.38 16.82
CA ASP A 250 -30.25 -0.69 16.14
C ASP A 250 -29.71 0.41 15.21
N ASP A 251 -28.72 1.17 15.70
CA ASP A 251 -28.01 2.16 14.89
C ASP A 251 -27.32 1.49 13.69
N LEU A 252 -26.61 0.37 13.88
CA LEU A 252 -25.96 -0.37 12.78
C LEU A 252 -26.97 -0.86 11.74
N ARG A 253 -28.13 -1.38 12.18
CA ARG A 253 -29.20 -1.80 11.27
C ARG A 253 -29.70 -0.65 10.39
N ARG A 254 -29.89 0.53 10.98
CA ARG A 254 -30.24 1.76 10.24
C ARG A 254 -29.10 2.21 9.32
N LYS A 255 -27.86 2.19 9.80
CA LYS A 255 -26.67 2.56 9.02
C LYS A 255 -26.55 1.72 7.75
N ARG A 256 -26.79 0.42 7.82
CA ARG A 256 -26.78 -0.45 6.63
C ARG A 256 -27.79 0.00 5.57
N GLN A 257 -28.92 0.58 5.96
CA GLN A 257 -29.94 1.10 5.05
C GLN A 257 -29.64 2.51 4.52
N TYR A 258 -28.60 3.18 5.04
CA TYR A 258 -28.20 4.50 4.56
C TYR A 258 -27.77 4.46 3.09
N ARG A 259 -28.13 5.51 2.36
CA ARG A 259 -27.70 5.76 0.99
C ARG A 259 -27.08 7.14 0.94
N MET A 260 -25.83 7.21 0.50
CA MET A 260 -25.08 8.44 0.41
C MET A 260 -25.68 9.33 -0.67
N PRO A 261 -26.12 10.55 -0.32
CA PRO A 261 -26.66 11.49 -1.30
C PRO A 261 -25.63 11.84 -2.39
N PRO A 262 -26.05 12.11 -3.64
CA PRO A 262 -25.14 12.48 -4.72
C PRO A 262 -24.22 13.66 -4.39
N GLU A 263 -24.72 14.68 -3.66
CA GLU A 263 -23.92 15.82 -3.22
C GLU A 263 -22.77 15.42 -2.29
N GLN A 264 -22.96 14.40 -1.47
CA GLN A 264 -21.93 13.88 -0.59
C GLN A 264 -20.89 13.04 -1.36
N VAL A 265 -21.32 12.31 -2.41
CA VAL A 265 -20.42 11.64 -3.35
C VAL A 265 -19.50 12.67 -4.03
N GLU A 266 -20.08 13.77 -4.54
CA GLU A 266 -19.31 14.82 -5.22
C GLU A 266 -18.37 15.56 -4.25
N ALA A 267 -18.81 15.80 -3.02
CA ALA A 267 -17.93 16.37 -1.99
C ALA A 267 -16.73 15.45 -1.69
N LEU A 268 -16.96 14.14 -1.60
CA LEU A 268 -15.91 13.14 -1.41
C LEU A 268 -14.94 13.11 -2.60
N ARG A 269 -15.45 13.14 -3.84
CA ARG A 269 -14.66 13.24 -5.09
C ARG A 269 -13.83 14.52 -5.14
N ALA A 270 -14.39 15.65 -4.73
CA ALA A 270 -13.68 16.92 -4.72
C ALA A 270 -12.56 16.93 -3.67
N ALA A 271 -12.83 16.39 -2.47
CA ALA A 271 -11.84 16.29 -1.40
C ALA A 271 -10.70 15.31 -1.75
N SER A 272 -10.98 14.19 -2.41
CA SER A 272 -9.96 13.19 -2.75
C SER A 272 -8.89 13.71 -3.71
N ARG A 273 -9.22 14.69 -4.56
CA ARG A 273 -8.26 15.34 -5.47
C ARG A 273 -7.14 16.06 -4.74
N LYS A 274 -7.30 16.39 -3.45
CA LYS A 274 -6.24 17.01 -2.63
C LYS A 274 -5.05 16.08 -2.38
N PHE A 275 -5.19 14.79 -2.67
CA PHE A 275 -4.07 13.84 -2.62
C PHE A 275 -3.23 13.82 -3.90
N GLU A 276 -3.76 14.27 -5.03
CA GLU A 276 -3.07 14.21 -6.32
C GLU A 276 -1.84 15.13 -6.36
N GLY A 277 -0.80 14.67 -7.05
CA GLY A 277 0.49 15.35 -7.12
C GLY A 277 1.50 14.83 -6.09
N SER A 278 2.55 15.62 -5.87
CA SER A 278 3.67 15.27 -4.99
C SER A 278 3.56 16.01 -3.66
N HIS A 279 3.42 15.26 -2.56
CA HIS A 279 3.25 15.83 -1.22
C HIS A 279 4.12 15.12 -0.19
N ASN A 280 4.32 15.78 0.96
CA ASN A 280 4.99 15.17 2.11
C ASN A 280 3.99 14.38 2.95
N PHE A 281 4.04 13.05 2.85
CA PHE A 281 3.08 12.17 3.51
C PHE A 281 3.53 11.69 4.91
N HIS A 282 4.42 12.42 5.61
CA HIS A 282 4.95 11.98 6.91
C HIS A 282 3.86 11.70 7.97
N ASN A 283 2.80 12.51 8.02
CA ASN A 283 1.64 12.28 8.90
C ASN A 283 0.76 11.08 8.49
N PHE A 284 0.88 10.63 7.23
CA PHE A 284 0.11 9.53 6.66
C PHE A 284 0.83 8.18 6.77
N THR A 285 1.91 8.10 7.56
CA THR A 285 2.64 6.87 7.85
C THR A 285 2.98 6.83 9.34
N VAL A 286 3.85 5.91 9.74
CA VAL A 286 4.35 5.76 11.11
C VAL A 286 5.88 5.79 11.10
N GLY A 287 6.50 6.26 12.20
CA GLY A 287 7.95 6.22 12.37
C GLY A 287 8.76 7.15 11.45
N ARG A 288 8.10 8.13 10.80
CA ARG A 288 8.74 9.09 9.88
C ARG A 288 8.58 10.52 10.38
N ASP A 289 9.63 11.30 10.17
CA ASP A 289 9.69 12.72 10.51
C ASP A 289 9.47 13.58 9.26
N PHE A 290 8.96 14.81 9.40
CA PHE A 290 8.70 15.71 8.27
C PHE A 290 9.93 15.93 7.37
N GLY A 291 11.13 15.98 7.95
CA GLY A 291 12.38 16.19 7.19
C GLY A 291 12.85 14.98 6.38
N ASP A 292 12.23 13.80 6.56
CA ASP A 292 12.59 12.60 5.82
C ASP A 292 12.14 12.70 4.36
N ARG A 293 13.10 12.82 3.44
CA ARG A 293 12.83 12.91 1.99
C ARG A 293 12.09 11.68 1.46
N SER A 294 12.21 10.53 2.14
CA SER A 294 11.45 9.34 1.81
C SER A 294 9.96 9.45 2.16
N CYS A 295 9.47 10.56 2.73
CA CYS A 295 8.03 10.81 2.88
C CYS A 295 7.40 11.45 1.63
N MET A 296 8.23 11.89 0.67
CA MET A 296 7.73 12.47 -0.58
C MET A 296 7.15 11.36 -1.46
N ARG A 297 5.86 11.42 -1.72
CA ARG A 297 5.16 10.45 -2.58
C ARG A 297 4.36 11.20 -3.63
N HIS A 298 4.15 10.52 -4.76
CA HIS A 298 3.41 11.05 -5.89
C HIS A 298 2.17 10.20 -6.15
N ILE A 299 1.00 10.79 -5.97
CA ILE A 299 -0.30 10.21 -6.33
C ILE A 299 -0.66 10.74 -7.71
N LYS A 300 -0.83 9.83 -8.67
CA LYS A 300 -1.13 10.15 -10.07
C LYS A 300 -2.60 10.51 -10.26
N SER A 301 -3.50 9.73 -9.68
CA SER A 301 -4.95 9.99 -9.71
C SER A 301 -5.66 9.36 -8.52
N VAL A 302 -6.82 9.91 -8.18
CA VAL A 302 -7.79 9.29 -7.26
C VAL A 302 -9.17 9.27 -7.90
N GLU A 303 -9.75 8.08 -8.03
CA GLU A 303 -11.02 7.85 -8.70
C GLU A 303 -12.04 7.25 -7.72
N ILE A 304 -13.24 7.83 -7.67
CA ILE A 304 -14.33 7.33 -6.80
C ILE A 304 -15.50 6.92 -7.69
N ALA A 305 -15.76 5.62 -7.74
CA ALA A 305 -16.89 5.06 -8.48
C ALA A 305 -18.22 5.42 -7.81
N ASP A 306 -19.32 5.33 -8.56
CA ASP A 306 -20.65 5.48 -7.97
C ASP A 306 -20.89 4.40 -6.90
N PRO A 307 -21.56 4.74 -5.78
CA PRO A 307 -21.84 3.76 -4.73
C PRO A 307 -22.70 2.61 -5.24
N VAL A 308 -22.42 1.39 -4.75
CA VAL A 308 -23.14 0.17 -5.15
C VAL A 308 -23.72 -0.53 -3.94
N VAL A 309 -24.96 -0.99 -4.06
CA VAL A 309 -25.65 -1.74 -3.00
C VAL A 309 -25.38 -3.23 -3.15
N TYR A 310 -24.88 -3.86 -2.08
CA TYR A 310 -24.73 -5.30 -1.96
C TYR A 310 -25.50 -5.79 -0.73
N GLY A 311 -26.48 -6.67 -0.94
CA GLY A 311 -27.42 -7.04 0.11
C GLY A 311 -28.22 -5.83 0.58
N GLY A 312 -28.07 -5.44 1.84
CA GLY A 312 -28.71 -4.25 2.40
C GLY A 312 -27.83 -2.99 2.40
N THR A 313 -26.51 -3.15 2.28
CA THR A 313 -25.51 -2.11 2.56
C THR A 313 -25.00 -1.50 1.26
N GLU A 314 -24.92 -0.17 1.21
CA GLU A 314 -24.27 0.56 0.12
C GLU A 314 -22.78 0.73 0.40
N TRP A 315 -21.96 0.56 -0.63
CA TRP A 315 -20.50 0.57 -0.55
C TRP A 315 -19.90 1.54 -1.56
N VAL A 316 -18.78 2.14 -1.17
CA VAL A 316 -18.01 3.10 -1.95
C VAL A 316 -16.64 2.52 -2.26
N SER A 317 -16.19 2.69 -3.51
CA SER A 317 -14.87 2.25 -3.98
C SER A 317 -14.03 3.47 -4.34
N VAL A 318 -12.87 3.61 -3.69
CA VAL A 318 -11.89 4.67 -3.96
C VAL A 318 -10.60 4.05 -4.48
N LEU A 319 -10.28 4.31 -5.75
CA LEU A 319 -9.09 3.83 -6.42
C LEU A 319 -8.00 4.90 -6.39
N PHE A 320 -6.86 4.57 -5.78
CA PHE A 320 -5.64 5.37 -5.83
C PHE A 320 -4.68 4.78 -6.84
N HIS A 321 -4.21 5.60 -7.78
CA HIS A 321 -3.05 5.30 -8.60
C HIS A 321 -1.87 6.10 -8.08
N GLY A 322 -0.88 5.43 -7.48
CA GLY A 322 0.31 6.07 -6.91
C GLY A 322 1.60 5.45 -7.43
N GLN A 323 2.67 6.24 -7.49
CA GLN A 323 3.99 5.73 -7.87
C GLN A 323 4.52 4.70 -6.84
N SER A 324 4.37 5.02 -5.56
CA SER A 324 4.74 4.16 -4.44
C SER A 324 3.87 4.50 -3.24
N PHE A 325 3.75 3.55 -2.32
CA PHE A 325 2.98 3.73 -1.09
C PHE A 325 3.83 3.37 0.13
N MET A 326 3.65 4.15 1.20
CA MET A 326 4.25 3.91 2.51
C MET A 326 3.42 2.96 3.36
N LEU A 327 4.05 2.43 4.40
CA LEU A 327 3.36 1.67 5.42
C LEU A 327 2.19 2.46 5.99
N HIS A 328 1.03 1.81 6.13
CA HIS A 328 -0.20 2.39 6.69
C HIS A 328 -0.70 3.65 5.96
N GLN A 329 -0.32 3.86 4.70
CA GLN A 329 -0.79 5.02 3.92
C GLN A 329 -2.32 5.01 3.65
N ARG A 330 -3.04 3.97 4.07
CA ARG A 330 -4.50 3.98 4.28
C ARG A 330 -5.00 5.06 5.25
N LYS A 331 -4.12 5.71 6.03
CA LYS A 331 -4.43 6.96 6.76
C LYS A 331 -4.99 8.07 5.85
N MET A 332 -4.67 8.05 4.54
CA MET A 332 -5.29 8.94 3.56
C MET A 332 -6.81 8.77 3.52
N MET A 333 -7.30 7.53 3.61
CA MET A 333 -8.73 7.23 3.65
C MET A 333 -9.41 7.73 4.92
N SER A 334 -8.75 7.60 6.08
CA SER A 334 -9.24 8.20 7.32
C SER A 334 -9.35 9.71 7.21
N ALA A 335 -8.30 10.38 6.72
CA ALA A 335 -8.32 11.83 6.53
C ALA A 335 -9.46 12.26 5.60
N LEU A 336 -9.65 11.55 4.50
CA LEU A 336 -10.72 11.81 3.53
C LEU A 336 -12.11 11.64 4.14
N VAL A 337 -12.39 10.45 4.68
CA VAL A 337 -13.70 10.11 5.25
C VAL A 337 -14.02 11.01 6.43
N LEU A 338 -13.08 11.19 7.37
CA LEU A 338 -13.32 12.00 8.55
C LEU A 338 -13.51 13.48 8.20
N ALA A 339 -12.72 14.05 7.28
CA ALA A 339 -12.90 15.45 6.88
C ALA A 339 -14.28 15.68 6.25
N CYS A 340 -14.71 14.83 5.32
CA CYS A 340 -16.04 14.94 4.71
C CYS A 340 -17.16 14.73 5.74
N ARG A 341 -16.99 13.78 6.65
CA ARG A 341 -17.96 13.41 7.68
C ARG A 341 -18.15 14.49 8.74
N THR A 342 -17.10 15.21 9.11
CA THR A 342 -17.16 16.33 10.06
C THR A 342 -17.48 17.66 9.40
N GLY A 343 -17.65 17.69 8.06
CA GLY A 343 -17.86 18.93 7.31
C GLY A 343 -16.61 19.82 7.29
N SER A 344 -15.43 19.27 7.55
CA SER A 344 -14.18 20.00 7.49
C SER A 344 -13.83 20.36 6.04
N PRO A 345 -13.34 21.58 5.76
CA PRO A 345 -12.97 21.97 4.41
C PRO A 345 -11.89 21.05 3.82
N PRO A 346 -11.88 20.78 2.50
CA PRO A 346 -10.83 19.97 1.86
C PRO A 346 -9.40 20.47 2.10
N GLN A 347 -9.22 21.76 2.37
CA GLN A 347 -7.95 22.39 2.74
C GLN A 347 -7.33 21.77 4.01
N THR A 348 -8.15 21.16 4.88
CA THR A 348 -7.66 20.41 6.04
C THR A 348 -6.65 19.34 5.64
N ILE A 349 -6.86 18.67 4.50
CA ILE A 349 -5.93 17.65 3.98
C ILE A 349 -4.60 18.28 3.58
N GLU A 350 -4.62 19.47 2.96
CA GLU A 350 -3.41 20.19 2.56
C GLU A 350 -2.57 20.59 3.78
N GLU A 351 -3.22 21.00 4.87
CA GLU A 351 -2.55 21.30 6.14
C GLU A 351 -1.83 20.09 6.74
N MET A 352 -2.31 18.86 6.50
CA MET A 352 -1.69 17.63 7.00
C MET A 352 -0.34 17.32 6.33
N TYR A 353 -0.02 17.92 5.18
CA TYR A 353 1.30 17.81 4.55
C TYR A 353 2.35 18.70 5.21
N GLY A 354 1.94 19.66 6.03
CA GLY A 354 2.81 20.61 6.68
C GLY A 354 3.74 19.98 7.75
N PRO A 355 4.65 20.78 8.33
CA PRO A 355 5.65 20.30 9.30
C PRO A 355 5.08 19.91 10.66
N ARG A 356 3.81 20.21 10.92
CA ARG A 356 3.15 19.87 12.18
C ARG A 356 2.87 18.38 12.23
N THR A 357 3.44 17.69 13.20
CA THR A 357 3.13 16.28 13.45
C THR A 357 1.76 16.18 14.10
N ILE A 358 0.85 15.44 13.48
CA ILE A 358 -0.49 15.18 13.99
C ILE A 358 -0.77 13.68 14.01
N PHE A 359 -1.76 13.28 14.80
CA PHE A 359 -2.26 11.92 14.76
C PHE A 359 -3.34 11.78 13.69
N ILE A 360 -3.15 10.87 12.72
CA ILE A 360 -4.20 10.45 11.80
C ILE A 360 -4.54 8.99 12.09
N PRO A 361 -5.80 8.66 12.49
CA PRO A 361 -6.20 7.28 12.73
C PRO A 361 -6.02 6.38 11.50
N LYS A 362 -5.68 5.10 11.68
CA LYS A 362 -5.70 4.10 10.61
C LYS A 362 -7.15 3.63 10.37
N MET A 363 -7.59 3.65 9.11
CA MET A 363 -8.87 3.06 8.70
C MET A 363 -8.74 1.53 8.69
N PRO A 364 -9.80 0.71 8.90
CA PRO A 364 -9.65 -0.74 8.99
C PRO A 364 -8.92 -1.39 7.81
N ALA A 365 -8.15 -2.46 8.06
CA ALA A 365 -7.38 -3.11 6.98
C ALA A 365 -8.30 -3.85 6.00
N LEU A 366 -9.49 -4.25 6.48
CA LEU A 366 -10.52 -4.99 5.76
C LEU A 366 -10.87 -4.41 4.38
N GLY A 367 -10.90 -3.08 4.23
CA GLY A 367 -11.28 -2.43 2.98
C GLY A 367 -10.18 -2.40 1.91
N LEU A 368 -8.95 -2.79 2.23
CA LEU A 368 -7.79 -2.57 1.35
C LEU A 368 -7.62 -3.69 0.33
N LEU A 369 -7.52 -3.31 -0.94
CA LEU A 369 -7.29 -4.18 -2.08
C LEU A 369 -6.18 -3.62 -2.97
N LEU A 370 -5.15 -4.41 -3.25
CA LEU A 370 -4.25 -4.13 -4.38
C LEU A 370 -4.96 -4.53 -5.68
N GLU A 371 -5.21 -3.57 -6.58
CA GLU A 371 -5.74 -3.89 -7.91
C GLU A 371 -4.66 -4.56 -8.75
N TYR A 372 -3.57 -3.85 -9.04
CA TYR A 372 -2.37 -4.42 -9.66
C TYR A 372 -1.20 -3.42 -9.72
N PRO A 373 0.05 -3.91 -9.78
CA PRO A 373 1.23 -3.12 -10.14
C PRO A 373 1.29 -2.84 -11.65
N ILE A 374 1.93 -1.73 -12.01
CA ILE A 374 2.10 -1.24 -13.40
C ILE A 374 3.58 -1.20 -13.77
N PHE A 375 3.88 -1.64 -14.99
CA PHE A 375 5.23 -1.84 -15.52
C PHE A 375 5.46 -1.12 -16.87
N ASP A 376 4.82 0.03 -17.10
CA ASP A 376 4.87 0.79 -18.37
C ASP A 376 6.28 1.01 -18.91
N THR A 377 7.25 1.30 -18.05
CA THR A 377 8.64 1.50 -18.47
C THR A 377 9.25 0.21 -19.01
N TYR A 378 8.98 -0.92 -18.35
CA TYR A 378 9.38 -2.23 -18.86
C TYR A 378 8.64 -2.58 -20.16
N THR A 379 7.33 -2.35 -20.23
CA THR A 379 6.50 -2.61 -21.40
C THR A 379 6.97 -1.84 -22.63
N ARG A 380 7.33 -0.55 -22.49
CA ARG A 380 7.93 0.22 -23.59
C ARG A 380 9.29 -0.35 -24.04
N ARG A 381 10.12 -0.77 -23.09
CA ARG A 381 11.43 -1.35 -23.40
C ARG A 381 11.32 -2.65 -24.19
N ILE A 382 10.42 -3.54 -23.79
CA ILE A 382 10.21 -4.82 -24.52
C ILE A 382 9.52 -4.60 -25.86
N ALA A 383 8.64 -3.60 -25.99
CA ALA A 383 8.00 -3.28 -27.26
C ALA A 383 9.04 -3.00 -28.35
N SER A 384 10.04 -2.16 -28.04
CA SER A 384 11.15 -1.87 -28.94
C SER A 384 11.99 -3.10 -29.28
N VAL A 385 12.21 -4.02 -28.32
CA VAL A 385 12.91 -5.29 -28.59
C VAL A 385 12.08 -6.20 -29.50
N ASN A 386 10.76 -6.23 -29.31
CA ASN A 386 9.85 -7.08 -30.06
C ASN A 386 9.54 -6.57 -31.48
N GLU A 387 9.88 -5.33 -31.84
CA GLU A 387 9.62 -4.75 -33.17
C GLU A 387 10.12 -5.64 -34.31
N ASN A 388 11.23 -6.35 -34.09
CA ASN A 388 11.87 -7.22 -35.08
C ASN A 388 11.68 -8.72 -34.78
N LEU A 389 10.74 -9.08 -33.90
CA LEU A 389 10.51 -10.45 -33.46
C LEU A 389 9.05 -10.85 -33.69
N GLN A 390 8.85 -12.11 -34.05
CA GLN A 390 7.54 -12.73 -34.06
C GLN A 390 7.22 -13.34 -32.68
N PRO A 391 5.93 -13.46 -32.29
CA PRO A 391 5.55 -14.09 -31.02
C PRO A 391 6.06 -15.52 -30.82
N SER A 392 6.36 -16.24 -31.90
CA SER A 392 6.96 -17.58 -31.89
C SER A 392 8.45 -17.59 -31.56
N ASP A 393 9.12 -16.45 -31.64
CA ASP A 393 10.57 -16.38 -31.45
C ASP A 393 10.93 -16.60 -29.97
N PRO A 394 11.97 -17.40 -29.66
CA PRO A 394 12.34 -17.67 -28.26
C PRO A 394 12.78 -16.42 -27.48
N GLU A 395 13.09 -15.33 -28.19
CA GLU A 395 13.57 -14.06 -27.68
C GLU A 395 12.43 -13.06 -27.44
N TYR A 396 11.25 -13.32 -28.01
CA TYR A 396 10.06 -12.50 -27.82
C TYR A 396 9.65 -12.47 -26.35
N ARG A 397 9.25 -11.29 -25.86
CA ARG A 397 8.81 -11.11 -24.46
C ARG A 397 7.43 -10.45 -24.45
N GLN A 398 6.45 -11.16 -23.91
CA GLN A 398 5.11 -10.60 -23.75
C GLN A 398 5.11 -9.46 -22.71
N PRO A 399 4.26 -8.43 -22.91
CA PRO A 399 4.05 -7.41 -21.90
C PRO A 399 3.38 -7.95 -20.66
N ILE A 400 3.68 -7.32 -19.52
CA ILE A 400 2.98 -7.59 -18.26
C ILE A 400 1.70 -6.78 -18.32
N ASP A 401 0.60 -7.47 -18.62
CA ASP A 401 -0.71 -6.86 -18.78
C ASP A 401 -1.77 -7.68 -18.03
N PHE A 402 -2.50 -7.02 -17.13
CA PHE A 402 -3.60 -7.63 -16.38
C PHE A 402 -4.94 -7.51 -17.13
N GLU A 403 -5.06 -6.63 -18.13
CA GLU A 403 -6.31 -6.44 -18.89
C GLU A 403 -6.72 -7.69 -19.64
N VAL A 404 -5.75 -8.49 -20.12
CA VAL A 404 -6.03 -9.79 -20.76
C VAL A 404 -6.74 -10.80 -19.82
N HIS A 405 -6.72 -10.53 -18.51
CA HIS A 405 -7.39 -11.34 -17.48
C HIS A 405 -8.53 -10.59 -16.78
N ARG A 406 -8.96 -9.43 -17.30
CA ARG A 406 -9.96 -8.54 -16.67
C ARG A 406 -11.20 -9.28 -16.18
N GLU A 407 -11.85 -10.04 -17.05
CA GLU A 407 -13.07 -10.79 -16.71
C GLU A 407 -12.86 -11.81 -15.59
N ALA A 408 -11.75 -12.56 -15.65
CA ALA A 408 -11.42 -13.56 -14.63
C ALA A 408 -11.08 -12.91 -13.28
N ILE A 409 -10.37 -11.79 -13.31
CA ILE A 409 -10.01 -11.00 -12.13
C ILE A 409 -11.27 -10.39 -11.51
N ASP A 410 -12.17 -9.81 -12.30
CA ASP A 410 -13.39 -9.19 -11.79
C ASP A 410 -14.32 -10.23 -11.16
N ARG A 411 -14.47 -11.40 -11.79
CA ARG A 411 -15.17 -12.54 -11.18
C ARG A 411 -14.54 -12.95 -9.86
N PHE A 412 -13.21 -13.12 -9.83
CA PHE A 412 -12.49 -13.47 -8.60
C PHE A 412 -12.64 -12.42 -7.49
N LYS A 413 -12.62 -11.13 -7.85
CA LYS A 413 -12.88 -10.03 -6.90
C LYS A 413 -14.27 -10.16 -6.29
N GLN A 414 -15.30 -10.41 -7.10
CA GLN A 414 -16.67 -10.55 -6.59
C GLN A 414 -16.84 -11.80 -5.72
N GLU A 415 -16.31 -12.95 -6.17
CA GLU A 415 -16.53 -14.26 -5.56
C GLU A 415 -15.69 -14.50 -4.28
N HIS A 416 -14.46 -13.99 -4.23
CA HIS A 416 -13.52 -14.30 -3.15
C HIS A 416 -13.09 -13.10 -2.30
N ILE A 417 -13.03 -11.89 -2.88
CA ILE A 417 -12.52 -10.71 -2.17
C ILE A 417 -13.68 -9.91 -1.57
N TYR A 418 -14.51 -9.30 -2.42
CA TYR A 418 -15.60 -8.44 -1.96
C TYR A 418 -16.69 -9.21 -1.23
N SER A 419 -16.99 -10.45 -1.63
CA SER A 419 -17.88 -11.32 -0.85
C SER A 419 -17.38 -11.51 0.58
N ARG A 420 -16.06 -11.74 0.76
CA ARG A 420 -15.44 -11.95 2.06
C ARG A 420 -15.39 -10.66 2.89
N MET A 421 -14.98 -9.54 2.28
CA MET A 421 -14.99 -8.22 2.93
C MET A 421 -16.38 -7.87 3.48
N ARG A 422 -17.41 -8.05 2.65
CA ARG A 422 -18.80 -7.81 3.04
C ARG A 422 -19.26 -8.76 4.13
N SER A 423 -18.98 -10.05 4.01
CA SER A 423 -19.34 -11.05 5.02
C SER A 423 -18.76 -10.72 6.40
N ILE A 424 -17.50 -10.29 6.46
CA ILE A 424 -16.84 -9.91 7.72
C ILE A 424 -17.50 -8.66 8.32
N GLU A 425 -17.79 -7.66 7.49
CA GLU A 425 -18.51 -6.46 7.96
C GLU A 425 -19.95 -6.77 8.40
N ASP A 426 -20.62 -7.71 7.73
CA ASP A 426 -21.98 -8.12 8.09
C ASP A 426 -22.02 -8.87 9.43
N THR A 427 -21.01 -9.69 9.74
CA THR A 427 -20.94 -10.48 10.98
C THR A 427 -20.30 -9.71 12.15
N GLU A 428 -19.22 -8.98 11.91
CA GLU A 428 -18.40 -8.37 12.96
C GLU A 428 -18.55 -6.85 13.07
N GLY A 429 -19.07 -6.18 12.03
CA GLY A 429 -19.26 -4.72 12.04
C GLY A 429 -17.95 -3.95 12.27
N VAL A 430 -16.84 -4.38 11.67
CA VAL A 430 -15.49 -3.83 11.87
C VAL A 430 -15.46 -2.33 11.61
N PHE A 431 -16.06 -1.87 10.50
CA PHE A 431 -16.10 -0.46 10.15
C PHE A 431 -17.01 0.35 11.09
N ASP A 432 -18.14 -0.23 11.52
CA ASP A 432 -19.04 0.40 12.50
C ASP A 432 -18.37 0.54 13.87
N ALA A 433 -17.66 -0.50 14.31
CA ALA A 433 -16.88 -0.50 15.54
C ALA A 433 -15.75 0.54 15.49
N TRP A 434 -15.13 0.72 14.33
CA TRP A 434 -14.11 1.75 14.10
C TRP A 434 -14.70 3.16 14.20
N VAL A 435 -15.79 3.44 13.48
CA VAL A 435 -16.36 4.80 13.49
C VAL A 435 -16.96 5.16 14.86
N ARG A 436 -17.54 4.20 15.59
CA ARG A 436 -18.00 4.42 16.98
C ARG A 436 -16.83 4.72 17.92
N PHE A 437 -15.71 4.02 17.76
CA PHE A 437 -14.52 4.28 18.57
C PHE A 437 -13.98 5.69 18.31
N ILE A 438 -13.88 6.09 17.05
CA ILE A 438 -13.51 7.45 16.65
C ILE A 438 -14.47 8.50 17.24
N ASP A 439 -15.78 8.26 17.17
CA ASP A 439 -16.79 9.19 17.71
C ASP A 439 -16.71 9.37 19.22
N SER A 440 -16.37 8.30 19.94
CA SER A 440 -16.27 8.34 21.40
C SER A 440 -15.08 9.17 21.91
N TYR A 441 -14.09 9.44 21.05
CA TYR A 441 -12.90 10.18 21.43
C TYR A 441 -13.19 11.67 21.66
N SER A 442 -12.79 12.17 22.82
CA SER A 442 -13.00 13.56 23.27
C SER A 442 -11.71 14.30 23.61
N GLY A 443 -10.55 13.74 23.27
CA GLY A 443 -9.25 14.39 23.48
C GLY A 443 -8.85 15.34 22.35
N ASN A 444 -7.62 15.84 22.42
CA ASN A 444 -7.17 16.93 21.55
C ASN A 444 -6.62 16.48 20.19
N ASP A 445 -6.30 15.20 20.01
CA ASP A 445 -5.57 14.71 18.84
C ASP A 445 -6.33 14.91 17.52
N LEU A 446 -7.66 14.94 17.55
CA LEU A 446 -8.53 15.05 16.37
C LEU A 446 -9.10 16.46 16.16
N LEU A 447 -8.66 17.47 16.92
CA LEU A 447 -9.21 18.84 16.82
C LEU A 447 -8.97 19.51 15.46
N TYR A 448 -8.11 18.96 14.60
CA TYR A 448 -7.94 19.42 13.22
C TYR A 448 -9.17 19.14 12.34
N LEU A 449 -10.09 18.26 12.77
CA LEU A 449 -11.38 18.01 12.13
C LEU A 449 -12.39 19.09 12.52
N ASN A 450 -12.16 20.31 12.06
CA ASN A 450 -12.97 21.48 12.37
C ASN A 450 -13.41 22.25 11.10
N PRO A 451 -14.47 23.07 11.19
CA PRO A 451 -14.94 23.93 10.10
C PRO A 451 -13.93 24.96 9.56
N LYS A 452 -12.91 25.33 10.34
CA LYS A 452 -11.90 26.32 9.93
C LYS A 452 -10.84 25.72 8.99
N GLY A 453 -10.73 24.39 8.94
CA GLY A 453 -9.74 23.69 8.13
C GLY A 453 -8.30 23.95 8.55
N VAL A 454 -8.06 24.24 9.83
CA VAL A 454 -6.73 24.51 10.38
C VAL A 454 -6.36 23.47 11.44
N ILE A 455 -5.08 23.14 11.56
CA ILE A 455 -4.56 22.30 12.65
C ILE A 455 -4.34 23.17 13.90
N PRO A 456 -5.09 23.01 15.00
CA PRO A 456 -4.88 23.78 16.22
C PRO A 456 -3.59 23.32 16.94
N ALA A 457 -2.96 24.21 17.70
CA ALA A 457 -1.75 23.88 18.46
C ALA A 457 -1.95 22.71 19.44
N ALA A 458 -3.16 22.54 19.98
CA ALA A 458 -3.52 21.46 20.89
C ALA A 458 -3.54 20.07 20.21
N ALA A 459 -3.72 19.99 18.89
CA ALA A 459 -3.68 18.74 18.13
C ALA A 459 -2.27 18.36 17.65
N VAL A 460 -1.29 19.25 17.83
CA VAL A 460 0.08 19.02 17.37
C VAL A 460 0.81 18.16 18.39
N ILE A 461 1.32 17.00 17.96
CA ILE A 461 2.16 16.14 18.77
C ILE A 461 3.56 16.74 18.85
N LYS A 462 4.03 16.97 20.07
CA LYS A 462 5.39 17.44 20.34
C LYS A 462 6.21 16.34 20.99
N LYS A 463 7.41 16.12 20.45
CA LYS A 463 8.32 15.08 20.93
C LYS A 463 8.72 15.33 22.40
N GLY A 464 8.51 14.33 23.25
CA GLY A 464 8.85 14.39 24.68
C GLY A 464 7.79 15.05 25.57
N GLU A 465 6.72 15.61 25.01
CA GLU A 465 5.60 16.11 25.80
C GLU A 465 4.55 15.01 26.03
N ARG A 466 4.06 14.90 27.28
CA ARG A 466 2.96 13.99 27.59
C ARG A 466 1.67 14.57 27.03
N ARG A 467 0.93 13.74 26.29
CA ARG A 467 -0.40 14.09 25.78
C ARG A 467 -1.47 13.78 26.82
N ASP A 468 -2.41 14.71 26.99
CA ASP A 468 -3.61 14.50 27.80
C ASP A 468 -4.66 13.76 26.96
N ASN A 469 -5.16 12.63 27.46
CA ASN A 469 -6.10 11.75 26.76
C ASN A 469 -5.69 11.44 25.30
N PRO A 470 -4.51 10.84 25.06
CA PRO A 470 -4.07 10.52 23.71
C PRO A 470 -5.00 9.48 23.08
N PHE A 471 -5.27 9.65 21.79
CA PHE A 471 -5.89 8.62 20.97
C PHE A 471 -4.96 7.41 20.91
N ARG A 472 -5.50 6.22 21.22
CA ARG A 472 -4.79 4.95 21.19
C ARG A 472 -5.44 4.04 20.17
N GLU A 473 -4.67 3.59 19.19
CA GLU A 473 -5.21 2.71 18.16
C GLU A 473 -5.45 1.32 18.74
N LYS A 474 -6.60 0.73 18.39
CA LYS A 474 -6.90 -0.65 18.76
C LYS A 474 -6.42 -1.59 17.67
N ARG A 475 -5.65 -2.62 18.05
CA ARG A 475 -5.13 -3.65 17.13
C ARG A 475 -6.23 -4.34 16.33
N ARG A 476 -7.44 -4.44 16.88
CA ARG A 476 -8.61 -5.05 16.21
C ARG A 476 -8.95 -4.44 14.85
N PHE A 477 -8.63 -3.17 14.60
CA PHE A 477 -8.90 -2.53 13.30
C PHE A 477 -7.80 -2.81 12.27
N ASP A 478 -6.66 -3.30 12.74
CA ASP A 478 -5.58 -3.83 11.92
C ASP A 478 -5.68 -5.34 11.75
N ALA A 479 -6.58 -5.99 12.50
CA ALA A 479 -6.85 -7.41 12.36
C ALA A 479 -7.38 -7.72 10.96
N THR A 480 -6.84 -8.81 10.42
CA THR A 480 -7.20 -9.35 9.10
C THR A 480 -7.41 -10.86 9.14
N SER A 481 -7.39 -11.42 10.35
CA SER A 481 -7.74 -12.80 10.69
C SER A 481 -9.09 -12.78 11.39
N PHE A 482 -10.12 -13.24 10.68
CA PHE A 482 -11.51 -13.28 11.12
C PHE A 482 -11.93 -14.75 11.14
N SER A 483 -12.42 -15.28 12.26
CA SER A 483 -12.71 -16.73 12.37
C SER A 483 -13.80 -17.15 11.38
N HIS A 484 -13.75 -18.41 10.95
CA HIS A 484 -14.70 -18.97 9.99
C HIS A 484 -15.91 -19.64 10.65
N ASN A 485 -15.91 -19.80 11.98
CA ASN A 485 -16.91 -20.57 12.71
C ASN A 485 -17.73 -19.68 13.64
N ALA A 486 -19.06 -19.68 13.44
CA ALA A 486 -20.04 -19.02 14.30
C ALA A 486 -20.09 -19.60 15.74
N THR A 487 -19.35 -20.67 16.03
CA THR A 487 -19.28 -21.36 17.32
C THR A 487 -18.01 -21.10 18.11
N ASP A 488 -16.98 -20.53 17.49
CA ASP A 488 -15.87 -19.96 18.23
C ASP A 488 -16.20 -18.49 18.39
N GLU A 489 -16.75 -18.12 19.54
CA GLU A 489 -16.63 -16.76 20.04
C GLU A 489 -15.14 -16.44 20.00
N VAL A 490 -14.66 -15.82 18.92
CA VAL A 490 -13.42 -15.07 18.99
C VAL A 490 -13.73 -14.07 20.08
N LYS A 491 -13.01 -14.20 21.19
CA LYS A 491 -12.85 -13.11 22.15
C LYS A 491 -12.23 -11.95 21.37
N LEU A 492 -13.09 -11.18 20.70
CA LEU A 492 -12.80 -9.84 20.20
C LEU A 492 -12.69 -8.84 21.38
N ASP A 493 -12.73 -9.35 22.61
CA ASP A 493 -12.68 -8.64 23.88
C ASP A 493 -11.25 -8.36 24.40
N GLU A 494 -10.20 -8.93 23.80
CA GLU A 494 -8.83 -8.49 24.09
C GLU A 494 -8.53 -7.24 23.27
N ASP A 495 -9.10 -6.10 23.71
CA ASP A 495 -8.80 -4.75 23.26
C ASP A 495 -7.34 -4.40 23.62
N GLU A 496 -6.38 -5.01 22.93
CA GLU A 496 -4.98 -4.58 23.03
C GLU A 496 -4.80 -3.28 22.24
N GLU A 497 -4.41 -2.25 22.96
CA GLU A 497 -4.00 -0.97 22.40
C GLU A 497 -2.59 -1.11 21.83
N ASP A 498 -2.35 -0.55 20.64
CA ASP A 498 -0.99 -0.37 20.16
C ASP A 498 -0.28 0.64 21.09
N GLU A 499 0.67 0.17 21.89
CA GLU A 499 1.71 1.05 22.41
C GLU A 499 2.48 1.62 21.21
N VAL A 500 2.85 2.91 21.30
CA VAL A 500 3.63 3.57 20.25
C VAL A 500 5.07 3.04 20.35
N ASP A 501 5.29 1.82 19.88
CA ASP A 501 6.60 1.18 19.86
C ASP A 501 7.52 1.93 18.91
N GLU A 502 8.80 2.07 19.28
CA GLU A 502 9.83 2.58 18.38
C GLU A 502 9.99 1.63 17.19
N VAL A 503 9.36 2.00 16.06
CA VAL A 503 9.48 1.24 14.81
C VAL A 503 10.90 1.41 14.26
N ASP A 504 11.62 0.30 14.12
CA ASP A 504 12.95 0.26 13.51
C ASP A 504 12.92 0.80 12.07
N LYS A 505 13.60 1.94 11.85
CA LYS A 505 13.66 2.64 10.57
C LYS A 505 14.23 1.77 9.43
N SER A 506 15.04 0.75 9.74
CA SER A 506 15.59 -0.16 8.74
C SER A 506 14.54 -1.11 8.14
N LYS A 507 13.49 -1.44 8.91
CA LYS A 507 12.38 -2.30 8.45
C LYS A 507 11.37 -1.53 7.59
N LEU A 508 11.22 -0.22 7.80
CA LEU A 508 10.29 0.63 7.05
C LEU A 508 10.60 0.69 5.55
N ILE A 509 11.88 0.86 5.17
CA ILE A 509 12.31 0.92 3.75
C ILE A 509 11.91 -0.37 3.01
N ASP A 510 11.97 -1.48 3.73
CA ASP A 510 11.66 -2.79 3.20
C ASP A 510 10.15 -3.01 3.00
N MET A 511 9.33 -2.42 3.88
CA MET A 511 7.86 -2.44 3.83
C MET A 511 7.27 -1.44 2.82
N GLU A 512 8.07 -0.47 2.37
CA GLU A 512 7.68 0.49 1.33
C GLU A 512 7.75 -0.15 -0.07
N GLY A 513 6.67 0.02 -0.84
CA GLY A 513 6.49 -0.54 -2.18
C GLY A 513 6.58 0.53 -3.25
#